data_AF-A0A146L5C4-F1
#
_entry.id   AF-A0A146L5C4-F1
#
_cell.length_a   1.000
_cell.length_b   1.000
_cell.length_c   1.000
_cell.angle_alpha   90.00
_cell.angle_beta   90.00
_cell.angle_gamma   90.00
#
_symmetry.space_group_name_H-M   'P 1'
#
loop_
_entity.id
_entity.type
_entity.pdbx_description
1 polymer ?
#
loop_
_entity_poly.entity_id
_entity_poly.type
_entity_poly.pdbx_seq_one_letter_code
_entity_poly.pdbx_strand_id
1 'polypeptide(L)'
;MGRFSTSRWSSCLFLVVIWVHQIVGPPAVVKQPPSNQTVPEHPDNLEKPEDDLETRYNLEYNRYLKEVVDALESDPEFRRKLETAEEVDFRNGKVAAELEYVNHHVRTKLDELKRTELTRLRELMKMQEERKKSEEDPDHHGHLDHSNPHTFEVQDLQMLMNKVRKDLEEVDESRRKEFKEYEMQKEFEKEQKMKEMDEEHKKQYLKELEEEKKAAQHHDPVRPVHHPGSQAQLEEVWEKSDHMSQKFDPKAFFYLHDLDGNGYWDEQEVNALFIKELDKIYAQQPNNHVDMREREEEMERMREHVFKETDTNRDRFISFTEFLEQTKRDEWRRDEGWESIDQKPQFTQKEYEEFEKQRQMEIQRLIEQGVIHPNAVPQYHPAQGAGVPINQAQYGMPQYQAHPGAQQQYQAHPAAHQQGQAQAQYQSHPAAGQPQYQAHPP
;
A
#
# COMPACT_ATOMS: atom_id res chain seq x y z
N MET A 1 -47.70 -17.34 -11.24
CA MET A 1 -46.68 -18.18 -10.55
C MET A 1 -45.31 -17.64 -10.93
N GLY A 2 -44.32 -17.74 -10.04
CA GLY A 2 -42.89 -17.58 -10.38
C GLY A 2 -42.44 -16.24 -10.96
N ARG A 3 -42.26 -15.21 -10.12
CA ARG A 3 -41.20 -14.22 -10.31
C ARG A 3 -40.25 -14.35 -9.14
N PHE A 4 -39.03 -14.82 -9.38
CA PHE A 4 -37.96 -14.71 -8.40
C PHE A 4 -37.35 -13.32 -8.53
N SER A 5 -37.32 -12.58 -7.42
CA SER A 5 -36.55 -11.35 -7.26
C SER A 5 -35.49 -11.66 -6.21
N THR A 6 -34.22 -11.64 -6.61
CA THR A 6 -33.09 -12.09 -5.80
C THR A 6 -32.21 -10.90 -5.43
N SER A 7 -32.12 -10.65 -4.12
CA SER A 7 -31.10 -9.90 -3.39
C SER A 7 -30.61 -8.54 -3.94
N ARG A 8 -31.04 -7.45 -3.27
CA ARG A 8 -30.28 -6.19 -3.14
C ARG A 8 -29.77 -6.07 -1.69
N TRP A 9 -28.74 -6.84 -1.32
CA TRP A 9 -28.21 -6.92 0.05
C TRP A 9 -26.67 -7.05 0.01
N SER A 10 -25.99 -6.41 0.96
CA SER A 10 -24.52 -6.25 1.07
C SER A 10 -23.90 -5.25 0.08
N SER A 11 -23.86 -3.96 0.44
CA SER A 11 -23.26 -2.89 -0.39
C SER A 11 -22.68 -1.69 0.41
N CYS A 12 -22.12 -1.87 1.61
CA CYS A 12 -21.48 -0.77 2.37
C CYS A 12 -20.60 -1.26 3.54
N LEU A 13 -20.13 -2.52 3.47
CA LEU A 13 -19.78 -3.31 4.66
C LEU A 13 -18.37 -3.88 4.64
N PHE A 14 -17.50 -3.08 4.04
CA PHE A 14 -16.08 -3.35 3.91
C PHE A 14 -15.20 -2.14 4.29
N LEU A 15 -15.81 -0.99 4.57
CA LEU A 15 -15.20 0.29 4.95
C LEU A 15 -14.23 0.22 6.15
N VAL A 16 -14.30 -0.85 6.96
CA VAL A 16 -13.30 -1.20 7.98
C VAL A 16 -12.87 -2.67 7.89
N VAL A 17 -13.75 -3.56 7.44
CA VAL A 17 -13.50 -5.02 7.41
C VAL A 17 -12.44 -5.46 6.38
N ILE A 18 -12.20 -4.70 5.29
CA ILE A 18 -11.08 -4.96 4.36
C ILE A 18 -9.74 -4.82 5.09
N TRP A 19 -9.56 -3.75 5.85
CA TRP A 19 -8.30 -3.39 6.51
C TRP A 19 -7.77 -4.50 7.44
N VAL A 20 -8.67 -5.35 7.97
CA VAL A 20 -8.33 -6.33 9.02
C VAL A 20 -8.71 -7.77 8.66
N HIS A 21 -8.88 -8.07 7.37
CA HIS A 21 -8.71 -9.41 6.83
C HIS A 21 -7.29 -9.67 6.30
N GLN A 22 -6.53 -8.63 5.97
CA GLN A 22 -5.17 -8.74 5.41
C GLN A 22 -4.09 -9.22 6.40
N ILE A 23 -4.45 -9.48 7.67
CA ILE A 23 -3.50 -9.87 8.74
C ILE A 23 -3.60 -11.37 9.11
N VAL A 24 -4.66 -12.08 8.69
CA VAL A 24 -4.92 -13.48 9.12
C VAL A 24 -4.29 -14.50 8.17
N GLY A 25 -2.99 -14.76 8.35
CA GLY A 25 -2.33 -15.91 7.75
C GLY A 25 -2.92 -17.25 8.24
N PRO A 26 -2.88 -18.33 7.42
CA PRO A 26 -3.46 -19.63 7.79
C PRO A 26 -2.73 -20.28 8.98
N PRO A 27 -3.44 -21.01 9.87
CA PRO A 27 -2.87 -21.47 11.13
C PRO A 27 -1.78 -22.53 10.95
N ALA A 28 -0.56 -22.21 11.40
CA ALA A 28 0.58 -23.11 11.37
C ALA A 28 0.39 -24.30 12.35
N VAL A 29 0.66 -25.52 11.86
CA VAL A 29 0.50 -26.76 12.65
C VAL A 29 1.62 -26.90 13.67
N VAL A 30 1.29 -26.68 14.95
CA VAL A 30 2.23 -26.82 16.07
C VAL A 30 2.73 -28.25 16.20
N LYS A 31 4.05 -28.43 16.09
CA LYS A 31 4.77 -29.63 16.58
C LYS A 31 5.63 -29.22 17.77
N GLN A 32 5.53 -29.97 18.87
CA GLN A 32 6.24 -29.68 20.11
C GLN A 32 7.75 -29.96 19.99
N PRO A 33 8.63 -29.10 20.52
CA PRO A 33 10.06 -29.37 20.60
C PRO A 33 10.40 -30.22 21.84
N PRO A 34 11.35 -31.18 21.76
CA PRO A 34 11.95 -31.78 22.93
C PRO A 34 12.94 -30.82 23.60
N SER A 35 13.13 -30.95 24.91
CA SER A 35 14.09 -30.15 25.68
C SER A 35 15.55 -30.58 25.43
N ASN A 36 16.51 -29.65 25.53
CA ASN A 36 17.33 -29.42 26.75
C ASN A 36 18.71 -28.75 26.45
N GLN A 37 19.24 -28.03 27.44
CA GLN A 37 20.65 -27.61 27.67
C GLN A 37 21.26 -26.33 27.02
N THR A 38 21.58 -25.41 27.95
CA THR A 38 22.76 -24.51 28.02
C THR A 38 22.96 -23.39 26.99
N VAL A 39 22.78 -22.15 27.48
CA VAL A 39 23.21 -20.88 26.87
C VAL A 39 24.53 -20.42 27.52
N PRO A 40 25.53 -19.97 26.74
CA PRO A 40 26.58 -19.06 27.17
C PRO A 40 26.21 -17.60 26.86
N GLU A 41 26.53 -16.67 27.75
CA GLU A 41 26.25 -15.23 27.57
C GLU A 41 27.19 -14.58 26.53
N HIS A 42 26.64 -13.67 25.72
CA HIS A 42 27.38 -12.58 25.06
C HIS A 42 26.45 -11.36 24.91
N PRO A 43 26.95 -10.11 24.98
CA PRO A 43 26.13 -8.97 25.38
C PRO A 43 25.49 -8.17 24.24
N ASP A 44 24.35 -7.54 24.57
CA ASP A 44 23.71 -6.35 24.00
C ASP A 44 23.87 -6.08 22.48
N ASN A 45 22.88 -6.55 21.71
CA ASN A 45 22.43 -5.82 20.52
C ASN A 45 21.67 -4.56 21.01
N LEU A 46 22.18 -3.36 20.70
CA LEU A 46 21.46 -2.11 20.91
C LEU A 46 20.49 -1.83 19.75
N GLU A 47 19.50 -2.70 19.60
CA GLU A 47 18.25 -2.35 18.90
C GLU A 47 17.53 -1.28 19.73
N LYS A 48 16.99 -0.25 19.08
CA LYS A 48 16.25 0.81 19.79
C LYS A 48 14.96 0.22 20.37
N PRO A 49 14.72 0.29 21.70
CA PRO A 49 13.48 -0.23 22.29
C PRO A 49 12.24 0.61 21.95
N GLU A 50 12.40 1.72 21.22
CA GLU A 50 11.34 2.63 20.78
C GLU A 50 10.47 1.99 19.68
N ASP A 51 11.09 1.30 18.71
CA ASP A 51 10.46 0.77 17.49
C ASP A 51 9.48 -0.39 17.78
N ASP A 52 9.86 -1.32 18.68
CA ASP A 52 8.97 -2.40 19.16
C ASP A 52 7.72 -1.85 19.85
N LEU A 53 7.86 -0.77 20.63
CA LEU A 53 6.77 -0.21 21.41
C LEU A 53 5.73 0.49 20.54
N GLU A 54 6.17 1.28 19.56
CA GLU A 54 5.28 1.97 18.62
C GLU A 54 4.63 0.99 17.65
N THR A 55 5.41 0.04 17.09
CA THR A 55 4.88 -1.09 16.30
C THR A 55 3.80 -1.85 17.08
N ARG A 56 4.07 -2.23 18.33
CA ARG A 56 3.13 -2.95 19.19
C ARG A 56 1.93 -2.09 19.62
N TYR A 57 2.12 -0.78 19.79
CA TYR A 57 1.03 0.14 20.09
C TYR A 57 0.02 0.16 18.93
N ASN A 58 0.53 0.34 17.71
CA ASN A 58 -0.25 0.44 16.48
C ASN A 58 -0.94 -0.89 16.14
N LEU A 59 -0.29 -2.04 16.32
CA LEU A 59 -0.89 -3.36 16.10
C LEU A 59 -2.09 -3.64 17.04
N GLU A 60 -1.96 -3.29 18.33
CA GLU A 60 -3.02 -3.51 19.31
C GLU A 60 -4.17 -2.48 19.17
N TYR A 61 -3.86 -1.23 18.80
CA TYR A 61 -4.86 -0.21 18.45
C TYR A 61 -5.69 -0.62 17.21
N ASN A 62 -5.04 -1.14 16.15
CA ASN A 62 -5.74 -1.66 14.98
C ASN A 62 -6.63 -2.87 15.32
N ARG A 63 -6.22 -3.73 16.27
CA ARG A 63 -7.11 -4.80 16.77
C ARG A 63 -8.31 -4.24 17.51
N TYR A 64 -8.13 -3.24 18.38
CA TYR A 64 -9.22 -2.58 19.09
C TYR A 64 -10.23 -1.95 18.11
N LEU A 65 -9.74 -1.20 17.11
CA LEU A 65 -10.55 -0.61 16.05
C LEU A 65 -11.37 -1.67 15.31
N LYS A 66 -10.76 -2.82 14.96
CA LYS A 66 -11.50 -3.95 14.38
C LYS A 66 -12.61 -4.44 15.30
N GLU A 67 -12.28 -4.79 16.54
CA GLU A 67 -13.26 -5.43 17.43
C GLU A 67 -14.44 -4.48 17.76
N VAL A 68 -14.22 -3.17 17.76
CA VAL A 68 -15.29 -2.16 17.86
C VAL A 68 -16.20 -2.21 16.64
N VAL A 69 -15.66 -2.25 15.42
CA VAL A 69 -16.49 -2.20 14.21
C VAL A 69 -17.13 -3.56 13.89
N ASP A 70 -16.43 -4.68 14.10
CA ASP A 70 -17.02 -6.03 14.09
C ASP A 70 -18.24 -6.11 15.04
N ALA A 71 -18.18 -5.44 16.21
CA ALA A 71 -19.30 -5.35 17.14
C ALA A 71 -20.43 -4.45 16.62
N LEU A 72 -20.13 -3.23 16.12
CA LEU A 72 -21.13 -2.30 15.56
C LEU A 72 -21.85 -2.89 14.34
N GLU A 73 -21.13 -3.59 13.47
CA GLU A 73 -21.66 -4.28 12.29
C GLU A 73 -22.55 -5.49 12.62
N SER A 74 -22.47 -6.03 13.83
CA SER A 74 -23.32 -7.15 14.26
C SER A 74 -24.77 -6.75 14.53
N ASP A 75 -25.05 -5.44 14.63
CA ASP A 75 -26.40 -4.87 14.71
C ASP A 75 -26.93 -4.48 13.31
N PRO A 76 -27.93 -5.19 12.73
CA PRO A 76 -28.40 -4.92 11.36
C PRO A 76 -29.12 -3.57 11.16
N GLU A 77 -29.53 -2.88 12.23
CA GLU A 77 -30.13 -1.54 12.13
C GLU A 77 -29.07 -0.44 12.21
N PHE A 78 -28.09 -0.58 13.10
CA PHE A 78 -26.95 0.35 13.16
C PHE A 78 -26.07 0.24 11.91
N ARG A 79 -25.80 -0.99 11.47
CA ARG A 79 -25.22 -1.34 10.16
C ARG A 79 -25.80 -0.48 9.03
N ARG A 80 -27.12 -0.52 8.83
CA ARG A 80 -27.82 0.28 7.81
C ARG A 80 -27.70 1.79 7.97
N LYS A 81 -27.53 2.29 9.19
CA LYS A 81 -27.29 3.72 9.45
C LYS A 81 -25.86 4.11 9.06
N LEU A 82 -24.87 3.23 9.23
CA LEU A 82 -23.56 3.39 8.60
C LEU A 82 -23.66 3.33 7.06
N GLU A 83 -24.41 2.36 6.50
CA GLU A 83 -24.63 2.24 5.03
C GLU A 83 -25.35 3.45 4.39
N THR A 84 -25.93 4.37 5.18
CA THR A 84 -26.77 5.47 4.66
C THR A 84 -26.48 6.84 5.28
N ALA A 85 -25.39 6.97 6.03
CA ALA A 85 -24.93 8.24 6.57
C ALA A 85 -23.96 8.93 5.60
N GLU A 86 -24.10 10.24 5.45
CA GLU A 86 -23.13 11.09 4.75
C GLU A 86 -21.96 11.43 5.70
N GLU A 87 -20.72 11.67 5.24
CA GLU A 87 -19.58 11.95 6.13
C GLU A 87 -19.80 13.17 7.05
N VAL A 88 -20.62 14.13 6.62
CA VAL A 88 -21.08 15.23 7.48
C VAL A 88 -21.76 14.76 8.76
N ASP A 89 -22.41 13.59 8.75
CA ASP A 89 -23.04 12.95 9.91
C ASP A 89 -22.06 12.17 10.80
N PHE A 90 -20.94 11.73 10.26
CA PHE A 90 -19.80 11.24 11.04
C PHE A 90 -19.10 12.42 11.73
N ARG A 91 -18.87 13.53 11.01
CA ARG A 91 -18.29 14.79 11.54
C ARG A 91 -19.15 15.49 12.59
N ASN A 92 -20.45 15.64 12.33
CA ASN A 92 -21.38 16.32 13.23
C ASN A 92 -21.77 15.46 14.44
N GLY A 93 -21.37 14.19 14.45
CA GLY A 93 -21.56 13.26 15.56
C GLY A 93 -22.90 12.53 15.57
N LYS A 94 -23.79 12.76 14.60
CA LYS A 94 -25.10 12.10 14.47
C LYS A 94 -24.98 10.58 14.31
N VAL A 95 -24.03 10.07 13.52
CA VAL A 95 -23.75 8.62 13.44
C VAL A 95 -23.43 8.04 14.81
N ALA A 96 -22.64 8.77 15.60
CA ALA A 96 -22.34 8.35 16.96
C ALA A 96 -23.52 8.52 17.93
N ALA A 97 -24.44 9.46 17.70
CA ALA A 97 -25.68 9.58 18.47
C ALA A 97 -26.64 8.40 18.23
N GLU A 98 -26.61 7.80 17.04
CA GLU A 98 -27.40 6.59 16.74
C GLU A 98 -26.97 5.36 17.59
N LEU A 99 -25.82 5.43 18.27
CA LEU A 99 -25.36 4.46 19.27
C LEU A 99 -26.32 4.32 20.47
N GLU A 100 -27.18 5.32 20.73
CA GLU A 100 -28.24 5.23 21.75
C GLU A 100 -29.31 4.16 21.43
N TYR A 101 -29.50 3.82 20.15
CA TYR A 101 -30.50 2.85 19.69
C TYR A 101 -29.95 1.45 19.42
N VAL A 102 -28.64 1.26 19.60
CA VAL A 102 -27.93 -0.01 19.36
C VAL A 102 -28.35 -1.09 20.35
N ASN A 103 -28.48 -2.32 19.85
CA ASN A 103 -28.89 -3.49 20.64
C ASN A 103 -28.02 -3.68 21.89
N HIS A 104 -28.66 -4.00 23.02
CA HIS A 104 -28.01 -4.10 24.33
C HIS A 104 -26.80 -5.06 24.36
N HIS A 105 -26.82 -6.13 23.56
CA HIS A 105 -25.68 -7.06 23.44
C HIS A 105 -24.44 -6.38 22.84
N VAL A 106 -24.62 -5.55 21.80
CA VAL A 106 -23.54 -4.79 21.16
C VAL A 106 -23.04 -3.69 22.09
N ARG A 107 -23.93 -2.93 22.75
CA ARG A 107 -23.53 -1.99 23.82
C ARG A 107 -22.68 -2.67 24.90
N THR A 108 -23.12 -3.83 25.40
CA THR A 108 -22.36 -4.61 26.40
C THR A 108 -20.97 -5.00 25.88
N LYS A 109 -20.85 -5.45 24.63
CA LYS A 109 -19.57 -5.80 24.01
C LYS A 109 -18.66 -4.57 23.82
N LEU A 110 -19.21 -3.44 23.39
CA LEU A 110 -18.45 -2.18 23.26
C LEU A 110 -17.93 -1.68 24.61
N ASP A 111 -18.74 -1.79 25.67
CA ASP A 111 -18.30 -1.49 27.03
C ASP A 111 -17.15 -2.41 27.50
N GLU A 112 -17.20 -3.70 27.17
CA GLU A 112 -16.12 -4.65 27.45
C GLU A 112 -14.83 -4.30 26.69
N LEU A 113 -14.96 -3.95 25.42
CA LEU A 113 -13.85 -3.52 24.57
C LEU A 113 -13.20 -2.25 25.12
N LYS A 114 -13.99 -1.21 25.45
CA LYS A 114 -13.48 0.03 26.05
C LYS A 114 -12.79 -0.24 27.39
N ARG A 115 -13.36 -1.07 28.27
CA ARG A 115 -12.71 -1.44 29.55
C ARG A 115 -11.37 -2.15 29.34
N THR A 116 -11.28 -3.01 28.32
CA THR A 116 -10.04 -3.73 27.95
C THR A 116 -9.00 -2.75 27.42
N GLU A 117 -9.38 -1.90 26.47
CA GLU A 117 -8.47 -0.93 25.83
C GLU A 117 -7.99 0.14 26.82
N LEU A 118 -8.87 0.71 27.64
CA LEU A 118 -8.46 1.65 28.71
C LEU A 118 -7.54 1.00 29.75
N THR A 119 -7.55 -0.33 29.89
CA THR A 119 -6.58 -1.04 30.72
C THR A 119 -5.22 -1.13 30.00
N ARG A 120 -5.21 -1.50 28.70
CA ARG A 120 -4.00 -1.47 27.85
C ARG A 120 -3.34 -0.09 27.85
N LEU A 121 -4.10 0.97 27.61
CA LEU A 121 -3.60 2.34 27.56
C LEU A 121 -3.01 2.79 28.91
N ARG A 122 -3.61 2.41 30.04
CA ARG A 122 -3.05 2.67 31.38
C ARG A 122 -1.76 1.92 31.66
N GLU A 123 -1.66 0.66 31.21
CA GLU A 123 -0.43 -0.11 31.32
C GLU A 123 0.68 0.50 30.44
N LEU A 124 0.35 0.96 29.23
CA LEU A 124 1.28 1.66 28.34
C LEU A 124 1.74 3.00 28.91
N MET A 125 0.83 3.85 29.39
CA MET A 125 1.16 5.10 30.09
C MET A 125 2.10 4.85 31.28
N LYS A 126 1.82 3.81 32.09
CA LYS A 126 2.70 3.42 33.20
C LYS A 126 4.09 2.96 32.73
N MET A 127 4.17 2.18 31.65
CA MET A 127 5.46 1.76 31.06
C MET A 127 6.20 2.95 30.40
N GLN A 128 5.48 3.95 29.90
CA GLN A 128 6.07 5.22 29.45
C GLN A 128 6.60 6.01 30.65
N GLU A 129 5.82 6.22 31.72
CA GLU A 129 6.29 6.87 32.96
C GLU A 129 7.51 6.17 33.59
N GLU A 130 7.53 4.83 33.62
CA GLU A 130 8.65 4.05 34.17
C GLU A 130 9.93 4.16 33.31
N ARG A 131 9.83 4.51 32.03
CA ARG A 131 10.98 4.80 31.13
C ARG A 131 11.33 6.28 31.05
N LYS A 132 10.35 7.17 30.98
CA LYS A 132 10.51 8.61 30.73
C LYS A 132 10.89 9.39 31.97
N LYS A 133 12.17 9.24 32.34
CA LYS A 133 12.89 10.20 33.18
C LYS A 133 13.51 11.36 32.39
N SER A 134 13.33 11.38 31.07
CA SER A 134 13.76 12.42 30.15
C SER A 134 12.84 12.49 28.93
N GLU A 135 12.39 13.72 28.65
CA GLU A 135 11.86 14.25 27.38
C GLU A 135 10.54 13.69 26.82
N GLU A 136 9.81 14.59 26.17
CA GLU A 136 8.34 14.59 26.00
C GLU A 136 7.86 13.47 25.08
N ASP A 137 6.67 12.90 25.34
CA ASP A 137 5.97 12.00 24.42
C ASP A 137 4.83 12.75 23.73
N PRO A 138 4.56 12.52 22.42
CA PRO A 138 3.33 12.97 21.81
C PRO A 138 2.12 12.26 22.43
N ASP A 139 0.97 12.95 22.48
CA ASP A 139 -0.26 12.42 23.06
C ASP A 139 -0.95 11.42 22.12
N HIS A 140 -0.39 10.21 22.02
CA HIS A 140 -0.89 9.16 21.14
C HIS A 140 -2.20 8.50 21.63
N HIS A 141 -2.59 8.71 22.90
CA HIS A 141 -3.65 7.97 23.61
C HIS A 141 -5.08 8.53 23.40
N GLY A 142 -5.24 9.60 22.61
CA GLY A 142 -6.46 10.41 22.53
C GLY A 142 -7.68 9.82 21.79
N HIS A 143 -7.82 8.50 21.61
CA HIS A 143 -8.94 7.91 20.85
C HIS A 143 -10.16 7.47 21.68
N LEU A 144 -10.13 7.61 23.01
CA LEU A 144 -11.24 7.27 23.90
C LEU A 144 -11.44 8.29 25.03
N ASP A 145 -12.65 8.38 25.56
CA ASP A 145 -12.90 9.18 26.75
C ASP A 145 -12.38 8.46 28.01
N HIS A 146 -11.36 9.06 28.62
CA HIS A 146 -10.79 8.62 29.89
C HIS A 146 -11.65 9.02 31.10
N SER A 147 -12.61 9.94 30.95
CA SER A 147 -13.46 10.43 32.07
C SER A 147 -14.53 9.41 32.50
N ASN A 148 -15.11 8.69 31.54
CA ASN A 148 -16.01 7.55 31.76
C ASN A 148 -15.29 6.23 31.42
N PRO A 149 -14.70 5.52 32.39
CA PRO A 149 -13.93 4.32 32.10
C PRO A 149 -14.75 3.03 31.97
N HIS A 150 -16.09 3.11 31.91
CA HIS A 150 -16.96 1.95 32.12
C HIS A 150 -18.02 1.70 31.07
N THR A 151 -18.55 2.73 30.38
CA THR A 151 -19.40 2.57 29.21
C THR A 151 -18.80 3.25 27.97
N PHE A 152 -19.03 2.65 26.80
CA PHE A 152 -18.65 3.18 25.50
C PHE A 152 -19.82 4.01 24.96
N GLU A 153 -19.57 5.30 24.78
CA GLU A 153 -20.60 6.30 24.48
C GLU A 153 -20.34 7.00 23.14
N VAL A 154 -21.30 7.86 22.78
CA VAL A 154 -21.27 8.75 21.61
C VAL A 154 -19.90 9.44 21.42
N GLN A 155 -19.30 9.92 22.52
CA GLN A 155 -18.01 10.61 22.49
C GLN A 155 -16.84 9.68 22.12
N ASP A 156 -16.84 8.42 22.57
CA ASP A 156 -15.77 7.47 22.25
C ASP A 156 -15.73 7.14 20.77
N LEU A 157 -16.91 6.91 20.16
CA LEU A 157 -17.00 6.62 18.74
C LEU A 157 -16.58 7.84 17.89
N GLN A 158 -16.92 9.07 18.33
CA GLN A 158 -16.42 10.29 17.72
C GLN A 158 -14.90 10.44 17.85
N MET A 159 -14.31 10.15 19.03
CA MET A 159 -12.87 10.25 19.24
C MET A 159 -12.11 9.21 18.40
N LEU A 160 -12.63 7.98 18.30
CA LEU A 160 -12.07 6.93 17.46
C LEU A 160 -12.14 7.28 15.97
N MET A 161 -13.29 7.75 15.47
CA MET A 161 -13.43 8.20 14.07
C MET A 161 -12.51 9.38 13.72
N ASN A 162 -12.37 10.36 14.62
CA ASN A 162 -11.47 11.49 14.41
C ASN A 162 -9.99 11.09 14.48
N LYS A 163 -9.64 10.11 15.34
CA LYS A 163 -8.28 9.54 15.37
C LYS A 163 -7.96 8.82 14.07
N VAL A 164 -8.81 7.92 13.59
CA VAL A 164 -8.59 7.18 12.32
C VAL A 164 -8.35 8.11 11.14
N ARG A 165 -9.14 9.19 10.98
CA ARG A 165 -8.88 10.17 9.91
C ARG A 165 -7.52 10.86 10.07
N LYS A 166 -7.14 11.27 11.28
CA LYS A 166 -5.82 11.87 11.55
C LYS A 166 -4.69 10.89 11.23
N ASP A 167 -4.85 9.61 11.61
CA ASP A 167 -3.83 8.59 11.38
C ASP A 167 -3.61 8.36 9.87
N LEU A 168 -4.66 8.39 9.06
CA LEU A 168 -4.57 8.31 7.59
C LEU A 168 -3.92 9.57 6.99
N GLU A 169 -4.28 10.77 7.45
CA GLU A 169 -3.63 12.02 7.06
C GLU A 169 -2.12 12.03 7.41
N GLU A 170 -1.75 11.40 8.54
CA GLU A 170 -0.37 11.29 9.05
C GLU A 170 0.45 10.21 8.32
N VAL A 171 -0.16 9.11 7.89
CA VAL A 171 0.45 8.13 6.97
C VAL A 171 0.77 8.76 5.62
N ASP A 172 -0.18 9.48 5.02
CA ASP A 172 0.05 10.22 3.77
C ASP A 172 1.13 11.31 3.97
N GLU A 173 1.26 11.91 5.16
CA GLU A 173 2.35 12.85 5.45
C GLU A 173 3.72 12.17 5.67
N SER A 174 3.77 11.00 6.31
CA SER A 174 5.02 10.22 6.45
C SER A 174 5.54 9.79 5.08
N ARG A 175 4.68 9.21 4.23
CA ARG A 175 5.02 8.78 2.87
C ARG A 175 5.67 9.92 2.08
N ARG A 176 5.06 11.12 2.07
CA ARG A 176 5.61 12.31 1.39
C ARG A 176 6.95 12.79 1.96
N LYS A 177 7.20 12.61 3.27
CA LYS A 177 8.52 12.91 3.89
C LYS A 177 9.56 11.90 3.49
N GLU A 178 9.26 10.60 3.63
CA GLU A 178 10.15 9.50 3.27
C GLU A 178 10.51 9.49 1.79
N PHE A 179 9.58 9.89 0.91
CA PHE A 179 9.86 10.04 -0.51
C PHE A 179 10.79 11.23 -0.79
N LYS A 180 10.58 12.38 -0.12
CA LYS A 180 11.49 13.53 -0.21
C LYS A 180 12.89 13.18 0.29
N GLU A 181 13.01 12.47 1.41
CA GLU A 181 14.30 12.02 1.94
C GLU A 181 14.99 11.01 1.02
N TYR A 182 14.24 10.13 0.37
CA TYR A 182 14.74 9.24 -0.68
C TYR A 182 15.32 10.01 -1.87
N GLU A 183 14.59 11.01 -2.38
CA GLU A 183 15.05 11.88 -3.47
C GLU A 183 16.30 12.70 -3.09
N MET A 184 16.38 13.21 -1.86
CA MET A 184 17.58 13.89 -1.35
C MET A 184 18.77 12.92 -1.19
N GLN A 185 18.53 11.67 -0.76
CA GLN A 185 19.57 10.64 -0.68
C GLN A 185 20.09 10.23 -2.07
N LYS A 186 19.21 10.15 -3.06
CA LYS A 186 19.52 9.82 -4.46
C LYS A 186 20.39 10.90 -5.11
N GLU A 187 20.09 12.18 -4.87
CA GLU A 187 20.95 13.29 -5.30
C GLU A 187 22.28 13.31 -4.52
N PHE A 188 22.28 13.00 -3.22
CA PHE A 188 23.49 12.91 -2.40
C PHE A 188 24.47 11.86 -2.92
N GLU A 189 24.01 10.65 -3.23
CA GLU A 189 24.87 9.59 -3.78
C GLU A 189 25.40 9.92 -5.17
N LYS A 190 24.56 10.54 -6.02
CA LYS A 190 24.94 11.09 -7.31
C LYS A 190 26.04 12.14 -7.17
N GLU A 191 25.96 13.03 -6.17
CA GLU A 191 27.06 13.95 -5.85
C GLU A 191 28.32 13.26 -5.33
N GLN A 192 28.24 12.27 -4.43
CA GLN A 192 29.43 11.55 -3.95
C GLN A 192 30.13 10.80 -5.10
N LYS A 193 29.36 10.16 -5.98
CA LYS A 193 29.86 9.51 -7.20
C LYS A 193 30.55 10.52 -8.14
N MET A 194 30.01 11.74 -8.28
CA MET A 194 30.66 12.85 -9.01
C MET A 194 31.87 13.48 -8.28
N LYS A 195 32.07 13.22 -6.98
CA LYS A 195 33.23 13.61 -6.18
C LYS A 195 34.36 12.55 -6.28
N GLU A 196 34.04 11.28 -6.57
CA GLU A 196 35.01 10.18 -6.79
C GLU A 196 35.52 10.04 -8.24
N MET A 197 34.70 10.39 -9.24
CA MET A 197 35.05 10.27 -10.68
C MET A 197 36.08 11.30 -11.18
N ASP A 198 36.96 10.87 -12.11
CA ASP A 198 37.79 11.78 -12.91
C ASP A 198 36.94 12.76 -13.74
N GLU A 199 37.49 13.93 -14.06
CA GLU A 199 36.81 14.98 -14.83
C GLU A 199 36.30 14.52 -16.22
N GLU A 200 36.94 13.54 -16.88
CA GLU A 200 36.43 12.98 -18.14
C GLU A 200 35.22 12.06 -17.90
N HIS A 201 35.31 11.14 -16.94
CA HIS A 201 34.22 10.24 -16.55
C HIS A 201 32.99 11.02 -16.02
N LYS A 202 33.24 12.01 -15.17
CA LYS A 202 32.24 12.95 -14.63
C LYS A 202 31.51 13.72 -15.72
N LYS A 203 32.22 14.17 -16.76
CA LYS A 203 31.61 14.85 -17.92
C LYS A 203 30.77 13.90 -18.79
N GLN A 204 31.17 12.63 -18.91
CA GLN A 204 30.36 11.61 -19.58
C GLN A 204 29.09 11.33 -18.78
N TYR A 205 29.20 11.09 -17.47
CA TYR A 205 28.08 10.82 -16.57
C TYR A 205 27.08 11.98 -16.48
N LEU A 206 27.55 13.24 -16.43
CA LEU A 206 26.67 14.42 -16.49
C LEU A 206 25.88 14.51 -17.81
N LYS A 207 26.48 14.10 -18.93
CA LYS A 207 25.80 14.07 -20.23
C LYS A 207 24.78 12.93 -20.31
N GLU A 208 25.12 11.76 -19.78
CA GLU A 208 24.23 10.61 -19.66
C GLU A 208 22.98 10.98 -18.84
N LEU A 209 23.16 11.56 -17.65
CA LEU A 209 22.08 12.09 -16.81
C LEU A 209 21.22 13.17 -17.50
N GLU A 210 21.83 14.04 -18.32
CA GLU A 210 21.08 15.05 -19.08
C GLU A 210 20.26 14.42 -20.23
N GLU A 211 20.72 13.32 -20.81
CA GLU A 211 20.02 12.55 -21.84
C GLU A 211 18.93 11.66 -21.25
N GLU A 212 19.18 11.00 -20.11
CA GLU A 212 18.18 10.27 -19.32
C GLU A 212 17.05 11.19 -18.85
N LYS A 213 17.38 12.34 -18.24
CA LYS A 213 16.37 13.32 -17.80
C LYS A 213 15.55 13.87 -18.97
N LYS A 214 16.15 14.09 -20.14
CA LYS A 214 15.41 14.48 -21.34
C LYS A 214 14.52 13.36 -21.85
N ALA A 215 14.95 12.10 -21.78
CA ALA A 215 14.11 10.96 -22.15
C ALA A 215 12.89 10.84 -21.22
N ALA A 216 13.09 10.90 -19.90
CA ALA A 216 12.01 10.83 -18.91
C ALA A 216 11.02 12.02 -18.98
N GLN A 217 11.49 13.22 -19.37
CA GLN A 217 10.62 14.38 -19.60
C GLN A 217 9.97 14.40 -21.00
N HIS A 218 10.52 13.66 -21.98
CA HIS A 218 9.93 13.52 -23.31
C HIS A 218 9.00 12.31 -23.41
N HIS A 219 7.86 12.40 -22.71
CA HIS A 219 6.71 11.52 -22.91
C HIS A 219 6.30 11.47 -24.39
N ASP A 220 5.80 10.31 -24.83
CA ASP A 220 5.43 10.07 -26.24
C ASP A 220 4.29 11.02 -26.64
N PRO A 221 4.47 11.97 -27.59
CA PRO A 221 3.41 12.88 -28.00
C PRO A 221 2.26 12.19 -28.74
N VAL A 222 2.37 10.91 -29.08
CA VAL A 222 1.28 10.05 -29.58
C VAL A 222 0.47 9.44 -28.43
N ARG A 223 0.99 9.45 -27.20
CA ARG A 223 0.38 8.88 -25.98
C ARG A 223 0.56 9.84 -24.79
N PRO A 224 -0.09 11.01 -24.81
CA PRO A 224 -0.06 11.93 -23.67
C PRO A 224 -0.52 11.23 -22.38
N VAL A 225 0.12 11.60 -21.27
CA VAL A 225 -0.28 11.20 -19.92
C VAL A 225 -1.40 12.14 -19.50
N HIS A 226 -2.60 11.59 -19.28
CA HIS A 226 -3.81 12.35 -18.99
C HIS A 226 -3.87 12.82 -17.54
N HIS A 227 -4.53 13.95 -17.30
CA HIS A 227 -4.86 14.44 -15.95
C HIS A 227 -5.70 13.38 -15.20
N PRO A 228 -5.31 12.97 -13.98
CA PRO A 228 -6.04 11.97 -13.20
C PRO A 228 -7.51 12.34 -12.96
N GLY A 229 -8.42 11.40 -13.20
CA GLY A 229 -9.87 11.60 -13.10
C GLY A 229 -10.52 12.37 -14.27
N SER A 230 -9.75 12.83 -15.26
CA SER A 230 -10.28 13.55 -16.44
C SER A 230 -11.11 12.67 -17.37
N GLN A 231 -11.95 13.29 -18.21
CA GLN A 231 -12.70 12.58 -19.25
C GLN A 231 -11.79 11.74 -20.15
N ALA A 232 -10.63 12.28 -20.56
CA ALA A 232 -9.72 11.60 -21.47
C ALA A 232 -9.13 10.33 -20.85
N GLN A 233 -8.73 10.37 -19.58
CA GLN A 233 -8.24 9.19 -18.86
C GLN A 233 -9.32 8.10 -18.77
N LEU A 234 -10.55 8.45 -18.35
CA LEU A 234 -11.61 7.46 -18.14
C LEU A 234 -12.13 6.88 -19.48
N GLU A 235 -12.16 7.69 -20.54
CA GLU A 235 -12.45 7.20 -21.90
C GLU A 235 -11.33 6.27 -22.42
N GLU A 236 -10.05 6.53 -22.11
CA GLU A 236 -8.95 5.60 -22.41
C GLU A 236 -9.07 4.28 -21.64
N VAL A 237 -9.36 4.30 -20.33
CA VAL A 237 -9.55 3.08 -19.53
C VAL A 237 -10.71 2.25 -20.11
N TRP A 238 -11.84 2.89 -20.43
CA TRP A 238 -13.01 2.25 -21.02
C TRP A 238 -12.73 1.56 -22.37
N GLU A 239 -12.02 2.24 -23.28
CA GLU A 239 -11.71 1.65 -24.60
C GLU A 239 -10.58 0.60 -24.52
N LYS A 240 -9.54 0.82 -23.70
CA LYS A 240 -8.28 0.04 -23.75
C LYS A 240 -8.13 -1.00 -22.63
N SER A 241 -8.65 -0.75 -21.43
CA SER A 241 -8.65 -1.72 -20.32
C SER A 241 -9.92 -2.57 -20.32
N ASP A 242 -11.11 -1.94 -20.39
CA ASP A 242 -12.39 -2.64 -20.33
C ASP A 242 -12.81 -3.26 -21.68
N HIS A 243 -12.11 -2.87 -22.75
CA HIS A 243 -12.38 -3.27 -24.14
C HIS A 243 -13.79 -2.90 -24.63
N MET A 244 -14.38 -1.83 -24.07
CA MET A 244 -15.75 -1.43 -24.34
C MET A 244 -15.85 -0.66 -25.67
N SER A 245 -16.55 -1.26 -26.63
CA SER A 245 -16.80 -0.69 -27.97
C SER A 245 -18.05 0.20 -28.07
N GLN A 246 -18.79 0.36 -26.97
CA GLN A 246 -19.89 1.32 -26.86
C GLN A 246 -19.37 2.67 -26.39
N LYS A 247 -20.03 3.77 -26.77
CA LYS A 247 -19.69 5.10 -26.26
C LYS A 247 -19.66 5.09 -24.72
N PHE A 248 -18.65 5.72 -24.15
CA PHE A 248 -18.52 6.01 -22.72
C PHE A 248 -19.83 6.52 -22.09
N ASP A 249 -20.26 5.85 -21.03
CA ASP A 249 -21.32 6.27 -20.12
C ASP A 249 -20.73 6.27 -18.71
N PRO A 250 -20.59 7.44 -18.05
CA PRO A 250 -20.03 7.52 -16.70
C PRO A 250 -20.73 6.59 -15.71
N LYS A 251 -22.04 6.34 -15.86
CA LYS A 251 -22.78 5.47 -14.94
C LYS A 251 -22.40 4.00 -15.10
N ALA A 252 -22.21 3.56 -16.34
CA ALA A 252 -21.75 2.20 -16.63
C ALA A 252 -20.27 2.02 -16.24
N PHE A 253 -19.45 3.07 -16.41
CA PHE A 253 -18.05 3.09 -15.97
C PHE A 253 -17.94 2.96 -14.45
N PHE A 254 -18.76 3.70 -13.69
CA PHE A 254 -18.76 3.65 -12.22
C PHE A 254 -19.04 2.24 -11.69
N TYR A 255 -20.17 1.65 -12.07
CA TYR A 255 -20.58 0.29 -11.67
C TYR A 255 -19.76 -0.85 -12.32
N LEU A 256 -18.72 -0.53 -13.09
CA LEU A 256 -17.75 -1.50 -13.62
C LEU A 256 -16.45 -1.54 -12.79
N HIS A 257 -16.12 -0.42 -12.12
CA HIS A 257 -14.93 -0.27 -11.26
C HIS A 257 -15.27 -0.28 -9.76
N ASP A 258 -16.56 -0.24 -9.41
CA ASP A 258 -17.14 -0.68 -8.13
C ASP A 258 -17.04 -2.22 -8.08
N LEU A 259 -15.89 -2.74 -7.63
CA LEU A 259 -15.49 -4.14 -7.76
C LEU A 259 -16.13 -5.04 -6.71
N ASP A 260 -16.42 -4.52 -5.50
CA ASP A 260 -17.14 -5.26 -4.45
C ASP A 260 -18.67 -5.05 -4.50
N GLY A 261 -19.15 -4.03 -5.22
CA GLY A 261 -20.57 -3.69 -5.35
C GLY A 261 -21.12 -2.83 -4.22
N ASN A 262 -20.28 -2.04 -3.54
CA ASN A 262 -20.68 -1.11 -2.48
C ASN A 262 -21.22 0.24 -2.99
N GLY A 263 -20.98 0.62 -4.26
CA GLY A 263 -21.52 1.86 -4.84
C GLY A 263 -20.73 3.13 -4.52
N TYR A 264 -19.55 2.97 -3.95
CA TYR A 264 -18.46 3.96 -3.84
C TYR A 264 -17.25 3.41 -4.61
N TRP A 265 -16.19 4.20 -4.75
CA TRP A 265 -14.85 3.68 -5.07
C TRP A 265 -13.91 3.92 -3.89
N ASP A 266 -13.12 2.90 -3.52
CA ASP A 266 -12.05 3.00 -2.53
C ASP A 266 -10.70 3.43 -3.14
N GLU A 267 -9.66 3.53 -2.30
CA GLU A 267 -8.32 3.91 -2.76
C GLU A 267 -7.70 2.92 -3.76
N GLN A 268 -8.03 1.64 -3.69
CA GLN A 268 -7.50 0.58 -4.56
C GLN A 268 -8.21 0.59 -5.91
N GLU A 269 -9.52 0.78 -5.92
CA GLU A 269 -10.35 0.91 -7.11
C GLU A 269 -9.97 2.18 -7.90
N VAL A 270 -9.72 3.30 -7.21
CA VAL A 270 -9.18 4.52 -7.83
C VAL A 270 -7.75 4.31 -8.33
N ASN A 271 -6.86 3.68 -7.55
CA ASN A 271 -5.49 3.36 -7.99
C ASN A 271 -5.46 2.49 -9.25
N ALA A 272 -6.42 1.58 -9.44
CA ALA A 272 -6.50 0.70 -10.61
C ALA A 272 -6.68 1.47 -11.93
N LEU A 273 -7.38 2.62 -11.90
CA LEU A 273 -7.57 3.49 -13.07
C LEU A 273 -6.24 4.05 -13.59
N PHE A 274 -5.28 4.29 -12.70
CA PHE A 274 -4.02 4.97 -13.01
C PHE A 274 -2.97 4.08 -13.66
N ILE A 275 -3.14 2.75 -13.61
CA ILE A 275 -2.13 1.77 -14.08
C ILE A 275 -1.72 2.07 -15.53
N LYS A 276 -2.65 2.49 -16.41
CA LYS A 276 -2.33 2.83 -17.80
C LYS A 276 -1.56 4.13 -17.97
N GLU A 277 -1.81 5.13 -17.14
CA GLU A 277 -1.05 6.39 -17.19
C GLU A 277 0.36 6.20 -16.62
N LEU A 278 0.50 5.43 -15.53
CA LEU A 278 1.80 5.02 -14.98
C LEU A 278 2.60 4.17 -15.98
N ASP A 279 1.95 3.28 -16.72
CA ASP A 279 2.59 2.52 -17.78
C ASP A 279 3.06 3.45 -18.94
N LYS A 280 2.34 4.54 -19.27
CA LYS A 280 2.82 5.55 -20.25
C LYS A 280 4.10 6.27 -19.78
N ILE A 281 4.13 6.69 -18.50
CA ILE A 281 5.28 7.37 -17.87
C ILE A 281 6.50 6.44 -17.86
N TYR A 282 6.36 5.24 -17.30
CA TYR A 282 7.53 4.41 -16.95
C TYR A 282 7.96 3.40 -18.02
N ALA A 283 7.13 3.06 -19.02
CA ALA A 283 7.52 2.10 -20.08
C ALA A 283 8.58 2.62 -21.07
N GLN A 284 9.03 3.87 -20.91
CA GLN A 284 10.04 4.52 -21.77
C GLN A 284 11.36 4.81 -21.04
N GLN A 285 11.48 4.42 -19.75
CA GLN A 285 12.68 4.61 -18.95
C GLN A 285 13.90 3.88 -19.59
N PRO A 286 15.05 4.57 -19.76
CA PRO A 286 16.29 3.95 -20.23
C PRO A 286 16.69 2.72 -19.42
N ASN A 287 17.41 1.80 -20.07
CA ASN A 287 17.96 0.58 -19.46
C ASN A 287 16.94 -0.37 -18.81
N ASN A 288 15.62 -0.13 -18.97
CA ASN A 288 14.53 -0.93 -18.36
C ASN A 288 14.61 -0.95 -16.81
N HIS A 289 15.25 0.04 -16.20
CA HIS A 289 15.31 0.18 -14.75
C HIS A 289 14.26 1.20 -14.29
N VAL A 290 13.04 0.72 -14.08
CA VAL A 290 11.97 1.52 -13.46
C VAL A 290 12.27 1.62 -11.97
N ASP A 291 12.37 2.84 -11.47
CA ASP A 291 12.36 3.10 -10.03
C ASP A 291 10.96 2.79 -9.50
N MET A 292 10.84 1.67 -8.79
CA MET A 292 9.56 1.22 -8.25
C MET A 292 9.01 2.18 -7.20
N ARG A 293 9.88 2.90 -6.46
CA ARG A 293 9.45 3.82 -5.40
C ARG A 293 8.92 5.13 -5.98
N GLU A 294 9.52 5.61 -7.08
CA GLU A 294 8.91 6.69 -7.88
C GLU A 294 7.57 6.26 -8.46
N ARG A 295 7.46 5.06 -9.07
CA ARG A 295 6.20 4.60 -9.68
C ARG A 295 5.10 4.37 -8.65
N GLU A 296 5.45 3.96 -7.43
CA GLU A 296 4.53 3.88 -6.29
C GLU A 296 4.09 5.29 -5.83
N GLU A 297 5.02 6.19 -5.54
CA GLU A 297 4.67 7.58 -5.17
C GLU A 297 3.86 8.30 -6.26
N GLU A 298 4.14 8.06 -7.54
CA GLU A 298 3.38 8.65 -8.65
C GLU A 298 1.92 8.18 -8.65
N MET A 299 1.65 6.91 -8.31
CA MET A 299 0.29 6.40 -8.12
C MET A 299 -0.40 7.10 -6.95
N GLU A 300 0.31 7.28 -5.84
CA GLU A 300 -0.19 7.93 -4.62
C GLU A 300 -0.47 9.43 -4.87
N ARG A 301 0.39 10.13 -5.61
CA ARG A 301 0.18 11.52 -6.06
C ARG A 301 -1.07 11.64 -6.94
N MET A 302 -1.26 10.72 -7.89
CA MET A 302 -2.48 10.68 -8.72
C MET A 302 -3.72 10.45 -7.86
N ARG A 303 -3.64 9.59 -6.83
CA ARG A 303 -4.75 9.34 -5.90
C ARG A 303 -5.09 10.57 -5.05
N GLU A 304 -4.11 11.12 -4.33
CA GLU A 304 -4.30 12.36 -3.53
C GLU A 304 -4.97 13.46 -4.36
N HIS A 305 -4.57 13.58 -5.63
CA HIS A 305 -5.13 14.54 -6.56
C HIS A 305 -6.61 14.28 -6.90
N VAL A 306 -6.97 13.05 -7.30
CA VAL A 306 -8.35 12.68 -7.64
C VAL A 306 -9.30 12.82 -6.45
N PHE A 307 -8.88 12.37 -5.27
CA PHE A 307 -9.69 12.54 -4.05
C PHE A 307 -9.85 14.03 -3.70
N LYS A 308 -8.78 14.81 -3.71
CA LYS A 308 -8.83 16.26 -3.44
C LYS A 308 -9.74 17.05 -4.39
N GLU A 309 -9.94 16.59 -5.63
CA GLU A 309 -10.93 17.17 -6.55
C GLU A 309 -12.34 16.60 -6.38
N THR A 310 -12.47 15.29 -6.19
CA THR A 310 -13.74 14.54 -6.36
C THR A 310 -14.43 14.23 -5.04
N ASP A 311 -13.68 13.77 -4.03
CA ASP A 311 -14.17 13.52 -2.68
C ASP A 311 -14.39 14.88 -1.98
N THR A 312 -15.63 15.35 -2.06
CA THR A 312 -16.03 16.67 -1.55
C THR A 312 -16.19 16.66 -0.04
N ASN A 313 -16.48 15.48 0.51
CA ASN A 313 -16.78 15.29 1.92
C ASN A 313 -15.48 15.04 2.70
N ARG A 314 -14.56 14.21 2.19
CA ARG A 314 -13.31 13.66 2.76
C ARG A 314 -13.46 12.43 3.67
N ASP A 315 -14.20 11.43 3.21
CA ASP A 315 -14.24 10.08 3.81
C ASP A 315 -13.14 9.16 3.24
N ARG A 316 -12.42 9.58 2.19
CA ARG A 316 -11.45 8.79 1.41
C ARG A 316 -12.13 7.66 0.60
N PHE A 317 -13.39 7.87 0.22
CA PHE A 317 -14.13 7.14 -0.82
C PHE A 317 -14.66 8.13 -1.88
N ILE A 318 -15.11 7.63 -3.02
CA ILE A 318 -15.79 8.43 -4.05
C ILE A 318 -17.20 7.89 -4.25
N SER A 319 -18.21 8.62 -3.76
CA SER A 319 -19.60 8.23 -3.98
C SER A 319 -20.01 8.38 -5.44
N PHE A 320 -20.98 7.56 -5.88
CA PHE A 320 -21.63 7.70 -7.19
C PHE A 320 -22.16 9.13 -7.46
N THR A 321 -22.58 9.83 -6.41
CA THR A 321 -23.06 11.22 -6.49
C THR A 321 -21.93 12.18 -6.82
N GLU A 322 -20.81 12.09 -6.09
CA GLU A 322 -19.64 12.96 -6.26
C GLU A 322 -18.96 12.73 -7.61
N PHE A 323 -18.78 11.47 -8.02
CA PHE A 323 -18.34 11.13 -9.37
C PHE A 323 -19.25 11.73 -10.45
N LEU A 324 -20.57 11.60 -10.30
CA LEU A 324 -21.53 12.23 -11.20
C LEU A 324 -21.58 13.76 -11.08
N GLU A 325 -20.97 14.39 -10.07
CA GLU A 325 -20.83 15.85 -9.98
C GLU A 325 -19.52 16.34 -10.59
N GLN A 326 -18.40 15.64 -10.39
CA GLN A 326 -17.13 15.90 -11.07
C GLN A 326 -17.32 15.88 -12.59
N THR A 327 -18.01 14.88 -13.15
CA THR A 327 -18.32 14.79 -14.61
C THR A 327 -19.13 15.97 -15.18
N LYS A 328 -19.80 16.77 -14.33
CA LYS A 328 -20.51 17.98 -14.77
C LYS A 328 -19.58 19.19 -14.91
N ARG A 329 -18.52 19.26 -14.11
CA ARG A 329 -17.57 20.40 -14.05
C ARG A 329 -16.85 20.60 -15.39
N ASP A 330 -16.36 21.82 -15.65
CA ASP A 330 -15.60 22.08 -16.88
C ASP A 330 -14.18 21.52 -16.80
N GLU A 331 -13.63 21.46 -15.58
CA GLU A 331 -12.33 20.93 -15.22
C GLU A 331 -12.21 19.46 -15.66
N TRP A 332 -13.24 18.64 -15.45
CA TRP A 332 -13.28 17.25 -15.93
C TRP A 332 -13.11 17.10 -17.45
N ARG A 333 -13.48 18.14 -18.22
CA ARG A 333 -13.30 18.20 -19.69
C ARG A 333 -11.98 18.82 -20.12
N ARG A 334 -11.18 19.37 -19.19
CA ARG A 334 -9.84 19.89 -19.47
C ARG A 334 -8.82 18.81 -19.12
N ASP A 335 -8.28 18.17 -20.15
CA ASP A 335 -7.05 17.41 -19.99
C ASP A 335 -5.86 18.38 -20.12
N GLU A 336 -5.36 18.85 -18.98
CA GLU A 336 -4.15 19.68 -18.90
C GLU A 336 -2.87 18.81 -18.86
N GLY A 337 -3.02 17.48 -18.85
CA GLY A 337 -1.95 16.50 -18.69
C GLY A 337 -1.49 16.30 -17.23
N TRP A 338 -0.50 15.45 -17.00
CA TRP A 338 0.07 15.21 -15.67
C TRP A 338 1.56 15.60 -15.55
N GLU A 339 1.89 16.39 -14.53
CA GLU A 339 3.28 16.70 -14.14
C GLU A 339 3.89 15.51 -13.35
N SER A 340 4.59 14.62 -14.05
CA SER A 340 5.32 13.50 -13.43
C SER A 340 6.49 13.96 -12.54
N ILE A 341 6.95 13.08 -11.64
CA ILE A 341 8.00 13.35 -10.64
C ILE A 341 9.25 13.98 -11.28
N ASP A 342 9.76 13.43 -12.39
CA ASP A 342 10.92 13.93 -13.16
C ASP A 342 10.84 15.40 -13.61
N GLN A 343 9.63 15.93 -13.77
CA GLN A 343 9.38 17.28 -14.27
C GLN A 343 9.56 18.34 -13.19
N LYS A 344 9.52 17.96 -11.90
CA LYS A 344 9.36 18.88 -10.77
C LYS A 344 10.33 18.56 -9.62
N PRO A 345 11.06 19.55 -9.06
CA PRO A 345 11.87 19.33 -7.86
C PRO A 345 10.98 18.94 -6.66
N GLN A 346 11.30 17.81 -6.02
CA GLN A 346 10.56 17.27 -4.86
C GLN A 346 11.02 17.89 -3.52
N PHE A 347 12.22 18.48 -3.51
CA PHE A 347 12.82 19.22 -2.40
C PHE A 347 13.34 20.58 -2.86
N THR A 348 13.47 21.52 -1.93
CA THR A 348 14.17 22.80 -2.16
C THR A 348 15.67 22.66 -1.87
N GLN A 349 16.48 23.54 -2.49
CA GLN A 349 17.93 23.60 -2.26
C GLN A 349 18.29 23.72 -0.76
N LYS A 350 17.49 24.43 0.03
CA LYS A 350 17.70 24.58 1.48
C LYS A 350 17.48 23.27 2.24
N GLU A 351 16.45 22.51 1.89
CA GLU A 351 16.20 21.19 2.49
C GLU A 351 17.35 20.24 2.14
N TYR A 352 17.85 20.26 0.90
CA TYR A 352 19.03 19.47 0.50
C TYR A 352 20.32 19.89 1.23
N GLU A 353 20.58 21.18 1.43
CA GLU A 353 21.72 21.66 2.24
C GLU A 353 21.64 21.23 3.70
N GLU A 354 20.43 21.21 4.27
CA GLU A 354 20.19 20.73 5.63
C GLU A 354 20.29 19.19 5.73
N PHE A 355 19.91 18.46 4.67
CA PHE A 355 20.07 17.02 4.55
C PHE A 355 21.53 16.60 4.34
N GLU A 356 22.27 17.17 3.37
CA GLU A 356 23.68 16.84 3.09
C GLU A 356 24.50 16.98 4.38
N LYS A 357 24.28 18.08 5.12
CA LYS A 357 24.96 18.36 6.38
C LYS A 357 24.64 17.35 7.50
N GLN A 358 23.38 16.87 7.59
CA GLN A 358 23.01 15.82 8.54
C GLN A 358 23.62 14.47 8.15
N ARG A 359 23.51 14.10 6.86
CA ARG A 359 24.04 12.85 6.31
C ARG A 359 25.56 12.76 6.42
N GLN A 360 26.29 13.86 6.20
CA GLN A 360 27.73 13.93 6.45
C GLN A 360 28.09 13.71 7.93
N MET A 361 27.32 14.26 8.88
CA MET A 361 27.54 14.03 10.31
C MET A 361 27.21 12.59 10.73
N GLU A 362 26.18 11.98 10.15
CA GLU A 362 25.85 10.56 10.35
C GLU A 362 26.97 9.66 9.84
N ILE A 363 27.44 9.88 8.60
CA ILE A 363 28.56 9.14 8.00
C ILE A 363 29.83 9.28 8.86
N GLN A 364 30.17 10.49 9.31
CA GLN A 364 31.31 10.72 10.21
C GLN A 364 31.16 9.94 11.53
N ARG A 365 29.96 9.92 12.12
CA ARG A 365 29.67 9.14 13.34
C ARG A 365 29.81 7.64 13.10
N LEU A 366 29.34 7.12 11.97
CA LEU A 366 29.47 5.70 11.60
C LEU A 366 30.93 5.29 11.35
N ILE A 367 31.76 6.21 10.82
CA ILE A 367 33.22 6.03 10.71
C ILE A 367 33.86 5.99 12.11
N GLU A 368 33.51 6.91 13.00
CA GLU A 368 34.02 6.95 14.39
C GLU A 368 33.62 5.74 15.22
N GLN A 369 32.43 5.17 14.97
CA GLN A 369 31.95 3.91 15.55
C GLN A 369 32.58 2.67 14.89
N GLY A 370 33.35 2.82 13.81
CA GLY A 370 34.00 1.72 13.08
C GLY A 370 33.03 0.86 12.24
N VAL A 371 31.81 1.34 12.01
CA VAL A 371 30.75 0.63 11.26
C VAL A 371 31.00 0.69 9.75
N ILE A 372 31.54 1.82 9.27
CA ILE A 372 31.93 2.00 7.86
C ILE A 372 33.38 2.51 7.75
N HIS A 373 34.04 2.19 6.64
CA HIS A 373 35.43 2.60 6.39
C HIS A 373 35.48 4.06 5.91
N PRO A 374 36.53 4.87 6.20
CA PRO A 374 36.63 6.27 5.77
C PRO A 374 36.56 6.52 4.25
N ASN A 375 36.82 5.50 3.43
CA ASN A 375 36.67 5.53 1.97
C ASN A 375 35.45 4.74 1.46
N ALA A 376 34.55 4.30 2.33
CA ALA A 376 33.30 3.67 1.90
C ALA A 376 32.25 4.74 1.60
N VAL A 377 31.92 4.92 0.32
CA VAL A 377 30.68 5.63 -0.05
C VAL A 377 29.51 4.74 0.43
N PRO A 378 28.65 5.21 1.35
CA PRO A 378 27.50 4.42 1.77
C PRO A 378 26.45 4.49 0.67
N GLN A 379 26.45 3.48 -0.21
CA GLN A 379 25.35 3.27 -1.14
C GLN A 379 24.12 2.80 -0.37
N TYR A 380 23.03 3.55 -0.48
CA TYR A 380 21.72 3.06 -0.10
C TYR A 380 21.30 2.03 -1.16
N HIS A 381 21.20 0.77 -0.76
CA HIS A 381 20.54 -0.24 -1.57
C HIS A 381 19.04 -0.24 -1.20
N PRO A 382 18.16 0.45 -1.95
CA PRO A 382 16.73 0.25 -1.78
C PRO A 382 16.43 -1.23 -2.06
N ALA A 383 15.62 -1.85 -1.21
CA ALA A 383 15.22 -3.23 -1.40
C ALA A 383 14.44 -3.36 -2.73
N GLN A 384 15.02 -4.06 -3.70
CA GLN A 384 14.40 -4.21 -5.02
C GLN A 384 13.05 -4.91 -4.89
N GLY A 385 12.01 -4.30 -5.47
CA GLY A 385 10.62 -4.67 -5.25
C GLY A 385 10.27 -6.11 -5.63
N ALA A 386 10.30 -6.99 -4.63
CA ALA A 386 9.49 -8.20 -4.57
C ALA A 386 8.47 -7.97 -3.45
N GLY A 387 7.17 -7.94 -3.78
CA GLY A 387 6.12 -7.59 -2.83
C GLY A 387 6.06 -8.52 -1.62
N VAL A 388 6.53 -8.03 -0.47
CA VAL A 388 6.46 -8.67 0.85
C VAL A 388 6.24 -7.57 1.88
N PRO A 389 5.28 -7.71 2.82
CA PRO A 389 5.06 -6.70 3.85
C PRO A 389 6.19 -6.67 4.89
N ILE A 390 6.31 -5.53 5.57
CA ILE A 390 7.00 -5.33 6.86
C ILE A 390 6.57 -6.47 7.83
N ASN A 391 7.45 -7.12 8.62
CA ASN A 391 8.59 -6.56 9.36
C ASN A 391 9.87 -7.44 9.39
N GLN A 392 10.86 -7.03 10.19
CA GLN A 392 12.31 -7.32 10.08
C GLN A 392 12.86 -8.67 10.60
N ALA A 393 14.11 -8.93 10.17
CA ALA A 393 15.26 -9.56 10.87
C ALA A 393 15.23 -11.04 11.36
N GLN A 394 16.14 -11.85 10.79
CA GLN A 394 17.29 -12.43 11.54
C GLN A 394 18.45 -12.79 10.58
N TYR A 395 19.71 -12.66 11.03
CA TYR A 395 20.94 -12.85 10.24
C TYR A 395 21.71 -14.15 10.53
N GLY A 396 22.52 -14.59 9.55
CA GLY A 396 23.63 -15.56 9.70
C GLY A 396 23.30 -17.02 9.36
N MET A 397 24.24 -17.90 8.97
CA MET A 397 25.69 -17.86 8.69
C MET A 397 26.06 -19.18 7.93
N PRO A 398 27.29 -19.48 7.45
CA PRO A 398 28.53 -18.69 7.39
C PRO A 398 29.18 -18.59 5.98
N GLN A 399 30.23 -17.76 5.85
CA GLN A 399 31.23 -17.95 4.78
C GLN A 399 32.18 -19.12 5.11
N TYR A 400 32.72 -19.77 4.07
CA TYR A 400 33.89 -20.65 4.20
C TYR A 400 35.09 -20.08 3.41
N GLN A 401 36.24 -19.98 4.08
CA GLN A 401 37.48 -19.44 3.54
C GLN A 401 38.24 -20.50 2.73
N ALA A 402 38.82 -20.10 1.60
CA ALA A 402 39.38 -21.02 0.62
C ALA A 402 40.82 -21.49 0.90
N HIS A 403 41.14 -22.72 0.50
CA HIS A 403 42.50 -23.18 0.20
C HIS A 403 42.53 -23.98 -1.12
N PRO A 404 43.67 -24.02 -1.84
CA PRO A 404 43.66 -24.31 -3.29
C PRO A 404 44.00 -25.75 -3.67
N GLY A 405 43.49 -26.20 -4.83
CA GLY A 405 44.21 -27.15 -5.69
C GLY A 405 43.43 -28.39 -6.18
N ALA A 406 42.68 -28.26 -7.28
CA ALA A 406 42.42 -29.35 -8.23
C ALA A 406 41.98 -28.77 -9.60
N GLN A 407 42.26 -29.49 -10.68
CA GLN A 407 41.80 -29.14 -12.04
C GLN A 407 40.50 -29.88 -12.39
N GLN A 408 39.60 -29.28 -13.16
CA GLN A 408 39.33 -29.74 -14.54
C GLN A 408 38.31 -28.87 -15.31
N GLN A 409 38.83 -28.27 -16.39
CA GLN A 409 38.21 -28.01 -17.69
C GLN A 409 36.85 -28.67 -17.98
N TYR A 410 35.88 -27.87 -18.43
CA TYR A 410 34.95 -28.24 -19.51
C TYR A 410 34.71 -27.05 -20.45
N GLN A 411 34.03 -27.28 -21.59
CA GLN A 411 34.35 -26.63 -22.87
C GLN A 411 33.10 -26.09 -23.59
N ALA A 412 33.24 -25.01 -24.38
CA ALA A 412 32.13 -24.20 -24.90
C ALA A 412 31.71 -24.50 -26.36
N HIS A 413 30.64 -23.79 -26.79
CA HIS A 413 30.09 -23.63 -28.16
C HIS A 413 29.08 -24.72 -28.66
N PRO A 414 28.26 -24.44 -29.70
CA PRO A 414 27.22 -23.38 -29.72
C PRO A 414 25.88 -23.85 -30.39
N ALA A 415 25.00 -22.90 -30.73
CA ALA A 415 23.66 -23.12 -31.29
C ALA A 415 23.59 -23.43 -32.81
N ALA A 416 22.44 -23.91 -33.27
CA ALA A 416 22.02 -23.98 -34.68
C ALA A 416 20.48 -23.88 -34.84
N HIS A 417 19.99 -23.44 -36.01
CA HIS A 417 18.55 -23.38 -36.37
C HIS A 417 18.17 -24.44 -37.41
N GLN A 418 16.88 -24.79 -37.53
CA GLN A 418 16.17 -24.78 -38.84
C GLN A 418 14.63 -24.96 -38.76
N GLN A 419 13.96 -24.65 -39.87
CA GLN A 419 12.51 -24.79 -40.11
C GLN A 419 12.17 -26.12 -40.84
N GLY A 420 10.90 -26.54 -40.84
CA GLY A 420 10.40 -27.58 -41.76
C GLY A 420 8.90 -27.89 -41.61
N GLN A 421 8.18 -28.07 -42.73
CA GLN A 421 6.74 -28.40 -42.80
C GLN A 421 6.52 -29.73 -43.55
N ALA A 422 5.44 -30.48 -43.26
CA ALA A 422 4.69 -31.34 -44.21
C ALA A 422 3.45 -32.02 -43.55
N GLN A 423 2.59 -32.66 -44.35
CA GLN A 423 1.27 -33.22 -43.96
C GLN A 423 1.06 -34.71 -44.38
N ALA A 424 -0.09 -35.28 -43.94
CA ALA A 424 -0.89 -36.36 -44.55
C ALA A 424 -0.47 -37.85 -44.33
N GLN A 425 -1.35 -38.88 -44.42
CA GLN A 425 -2.83 -39.04 -44.21
C GLN A 425 -3.21 -40.57 -44.29
N TYR A 426 -4.42 -40.97 -43.84
CA TYR A 426 -5.09 -42.31 -43.98
C TYR A 426 -4.61 -43.42 -43.00
N GLN A 427 -5.38 -44.48 -42.64
CA GLN A 427 -6.72 -44.95 -43.07
C GLN A 427 -7.56 -45.58 -41.90
N SER A 428 -8.56 -46.44 -42.17
CA SER A 428 -9.78 -46.67 -41.34
C SER A 428 -10.02 -48.08 -40.75
N HIS A 429 -10.86 -48.15 -39.68
CA HIS A 429 -11.92 -49.12 -39.24
C HIS A 429 -12.06 -50.56 -39.89
N PRO A 430 -12.73 -51.59 -39.26
CA PRO A 430 -13.86 -51.50 -38.30
C PRO A 430 -14.09 -52.59 -37.18
N ALA A 431 -14.88 -52.20 -36.15
CA ALA A 431 -16.04 -52.86 -35.48
C ALA A 431 -16.09 -54.30 -34.85
N ALA A 432 -16.88 -54.34 -33.74
CA ALA A 432 -17.87 -55.36 -33.29
C ALA A 432 -17.53 -56.41 -32.19
N GLY A 433 -18.41 -56.50 -31.16
CA GLY A 433 -18.43 -57.57 -30.13
C GLY A 433 -19.31 -57.29 -28.89
N GLN A 434 -20.46 -57.96 -28.76
CA GLN A 434 -21.46 -57.98 -27.65
C GLN A 434 -22.25 -59.31 -27.78
N PRO A 435 -22.82 -59.96 -26.73
CA PRO A 435 -24.14 -59.53 -26.20
C PRO A 435 -24.61 -60.02 -24.77
N GLN A 436 -25.79 -59.53 -24.34
CA GLN A 436 -26.84 -60.23 -23.51
C GLN A 436 -26.55 -60.57 -22.02
N TYR A 437 -27.53 -60.70 -21.10
CA TYR A 437 -29.02 -60.57 -21.08
C TYR A 437 -29.49 -60.29 -19.61
N GLN A 438 -30.76 -60.16 -19.15
CA GLN A 438 -32.14 -60.28 -19.69
C GLN A 438 -33.11 -59.37 -18.86
N ALA A 439 -34.42 -59.34 -19.14
CA ALA A 439 -35.42 -58.51 -18.42
C ALA A 439 -36.86 -59.05 -18.46
N HIS A 440 -37.80 -58.40 -17.73
CA HIS A 440 -39.28 -58.60 -17.69
C HIS A 440 -39.77 -59.94 -17.06
N PRO A 441 -41.08 -60.16 -16.84
CA PRO A 441 -42.22 -59.24 -16.87
C PRO A 441 -42.71 -58.92 -15.43
N PRO A 442 -43.85 -58.21 -15.19
CA PRO A 442 -44.86 -57.68 -16.12
C PRO A 442 -44.31 -56.70 -17.18
#